data_AF-A0A5H2Y329-F1
#
_entry.id   AF-A0A5H2Y329-F1
#
_cell.length_a   1.000
_cell.length_b   1.000
_cell.length_c   1.000
_cell.angle_alpha   90.00
_cell.angle_beta   90.00
_cell.angle_gamma   90.00
#
_symmetry.space_group_name_H-M   'P 1'
#
loop_
_entity.id
_entity.type
_entity.pdbx_description
1 polymer ?
#
loop_
_entity_poly.entity_id
_entity_poly.type
_entity_poly.pdbx_seq_one_letter_code
_entity_poly.pdbx_strand_id
1 'polypeptide(L)'
;RNLAERLRQLGAEPLPGPLRSPPGVGAEAVASRAAGKRPVTVDLEASPASKRSRPSEASRAVFAAEDDDGPTEAVTIACPSKTVQFVNHMILGSQMELPEVDELPKKILREQAGRLHGDVAVRQAGHSAAERAKRAYDDGRAKVAEAGKALQEHAQLLREKEAAERQALASEAKAEQMRAALEAARAAARDAEAVSEAVQDALQESERTKAAEIEAAVQSAVQGYRSSGEFTTLLDKEVGSEMADL
;
A
#
# COMPACT_ATOMS: atom_id res chain seq x y z
N ARG A 1 23.97 -17.79 24.78
CA ARG A 1 24.51 -16.48 24.35
C ARG A 1 23.79 -15.42 25.17
N ASN A 2 24.54 -14.58 25.89
CA ASN A 2 24.08 -13.82 27.05
C ASN A 2 23.63 -12.40 26.63
N LEU A 3 22.56 -11.88 27.24
CA LEU A 3 21.92 -10.58 26.95
C LEU A 3 22.92 -9.41 27.02
N ALA A 4 23.96 -9.56 27.84
CA ALA A 4 25.02 -8.59 28.04
C ALA A 4 25.86 -8.27 26.78
N GLU A 5 26.01 -9.21 25.84
CA GLU A 5 26.74 -8.96 24.58
C GLU A 5 25.94 -8.11 23.59
N ARG A 6 24.60 -8.23 23.58
CA ARG A 6 23.74 -7.42 22.68
C ARG A 6 23.69 -5.95 23.08
N LEU A 7 23.79 -5.66 24.38
CA LEU A 7 23.76 -4.27 24.88
C LEU A 7 25.06 -3.51 24.58
N ARG A 8 26.19 -4.22 24.45
CA ARG A 8 27.48 -3.58 24.11
C ARG A 8 27.57 -3.16 22.64
N GLN A 9 26.78 -3.76 21.75
CA GLN A 9 26.76 -3.43 20.32
C GLN A 9 25.87 -2.22 19.98
N LEU A 10 24.99 -1.79 20.89
CA LEU A 10 24.06 -0.66 20.68
C LEU A 10 24.60 0.68 21.20
N GLY A 11 25.80 0.71 21.80
CA GLY A 11 26.39 1.90 22.43
C GLY A 11 27.40 2.68 21.58
N ALA A 12 27.52 2.40 20.28
CA ALA A 12 28.46 3.09 19.38
C ALA A 12 27.69 4.02 18.40
N GLU A 13 27.41 5.22 18.88
CA GLU A 13 26.94 6.41 18.15
C GLU A 13 28.13 7.07 17.38
N PRO A 14 27.92 7.89 16.32
CA PRO A 14 27.45 9.26 16.56
C PRO A 14 26.53 9.93 15.51
N LEU A 15 25.60 10.74 16.03
CA LEU A 15 24.85 11.84 15.40
C LEU A 15 25.77 12.94 14.82
N PRO A 16 25.34 13.65 13.76
CA PRO A 16 25.81 15.01 13.48
C PRO A 16 24.72 16.05 13.77
N GLY A 17 25.06 17.01 14.64
CA GLY A 17 24.26 18.21 14.90
C GLY A 17 24.48 19.35 13.89
N PRO A 18 23.73 20.48 14.00
CA PRO A 18 23.61 21.52 12.97
C PRO A 18 24.40 22.80 13.29
N LEU A 19 24.84 23.57 12.28
CA LEU A 19 24.89 25.05 12.28
C LEU A 19 25.48 25.65 10.98
N ARG A 20 24.82 26.74 10.53
CA ARG A 20 25.38 27.98 9.92
C ARG A 20 24.99 28.32 8.45
N SER A 21 24.04 29.25 8.32
CA SER A 21 23.77 30.18 7.18
C SER A 21 24.66 31.46 7.30
N PRO A 22 24.60 32.58 6.50
CA PRO A 22 23.63 33.08 5.48
C PRO A 22 24.35 33.84 4.28
N PRO A 23 23.86 34.90 3.54
CA PRO A 23 22.52 35.55 3.40
C PRO A 23 22.05 36.01 1.96
N GLY A 24 20.75 36.39 1.87
CA GLY A 24 20.16 37.45 0.99
C GLY A 24 19.62 37.00 -0.39
N VAL A 25 18.46 37.41 -0.93
CA VAL A 25 17.69 38.67 -0.82
C VAL A 25 16.24 38.48 -1.37
N GLY A 26 15.24 39.21 -0.82
CA GLY A 26 14.03 39.73 -1.52
C GLY A 26 12.80 38.81 -1.63
N ALA A 27 11.73 38.97 -0.83
CA ALA A 27 10.64 39.96 -0.94
C ALA A 27 9.62 39.69 -2.09
N GLU A 28 8.43 39.21 -1.66
CA GLU A 28 7.05 39.54 -2.08
C GLU A 28 6.71 39.80 -3.57
N ALA A 29 5.73 39.07 -4.11
CA ALA A 29 4.51 39.64 -4.76
C ALA A 29 3.66 38.58 -5.48
N VAL A 30 2.35 38.68 -5.25
CA VAL A 30 1.24 38.10 -6.01
C VAL A 30 1.20 38.67 -7.44
N ALA A 31 1.02 37.83 -8.47
CA ALA A 31 0.20 38.17 -9.65
C ALA A 31 0.06 37.01 -10.64
N SER A 32 -1.19 36.79 -11.04
CA SER A 32 -1.67 35.94 -12.12
C SER A 32 -0.98 36.18 -13.48
N ARG A 33 -0.83 35.11 -14.28
CA ARG A 33 -0.87 35.25 -15.74
C ARG A 33 -1.44 34.00 -16.41
N ALA A 34 -2.65 34.17 -16.96
CA ALA A 34 -3.32 33.24 -17.85
C ALA A 34 -2.62 33.20 -19.22
N ALA A 35 -2.51 32.01 -19.81
CA ALA A 35 -2.20 31.82 -21.22
C ALA A 35 -3.08 30.68 -21.77
N GLY A 36 -4.24 31.06 -22.31
CA GLY A 36 -5.16 30.14 -22.96
C GLY A 36 -4.64 29.67 -24.32
N LYS A 37 -4.83 28.38 -24.61
CA LYS A 37 -4.87 27.85 -25.98
C LYS A 37 -6.21 27.14 -26.15
N ARG A 38 -6.96 27.55 -27.18
CA ARG A 38 -8.32 27.11 -27.50
C ARG A 38 -8.30 25.64 -27.98
N PRO A 39 -9.35 24.84 -27.73
CA PRO A 39 -9.49 23.54 -28.36
C PRO A 39 -9.89 23.72 -29.84
N VAL A 40 -9.15 23.07 -30.74
CA VAL A 40 -9.46 22.97 -32.17
C VAL A 40 -10.38 21.77 -32.35
N THR A 41 -11.64 22.02 -32.68
CA THR A 41 -12.59 21.02 -33.17
C THR A 41 -12.32 20.77 -34.66
N VAL A 42 -11.87 19.57 -35.02
CA VAL A 42 -11.75 19.14 -36.41
C VAL A 42 -13.06 18.48 -36.82
N ASP A 43 -13.73 19.13 -37.77
CA ASP A 43 -14.99 18.77 -38.39
C ASP A 43 -14.83 17.53 -39.31
N LEU A 44 -15.78 16.60 -39.21
CA LEU A 44 -15.76 15.25 -39.80
C LEU A 44 -16.76 15.17 -40.95
N GLU A 45 -16.51 15.85 -42.07
CA GLU A 45 -17.33 15.68 -43.29
C GLU A 45 -16.48 15.85 -44.55
N ALA A 46 -16.02 14.73 -45.12
CA ALA A 46 -15.55 14.67 -46.50
C ALA A 46 -15.83 13.27 -47.09
N SER A 47 -16.98 13.16 -47.74
CA SER A 47 -17.37 12.02 -48.58
C SER A 47 -16.39 11.80 -49.75
N PRO A 48 -15.91 10.56 -50.01
CA PRO A 48 -15.05 10.32 -51.16
C PRO A 48 -15.86 10.23 -52.46
N ALA A 49 -15.56 11.14 -53.39
CA ALA A 49 -16.15 11.20 -54.73
C ALA A 49 -15.77 9.96 -55.57
N SER A 50 -16.81 9.21 -55.94
CA SER A 50 -16.77 8.10 -56.89
C SER A 50 -16.43 8.58 -58.30
N LYS A 51 -15.31 8.12 -58.86
CA LYS A 51 -15.03 8.23 -60.30
C LYS A 51 -15.20 6.87 -60.96
N ARG A 52 -16.44 6.61 -61.39
CA ARG A 52 -16.77 5.67 -62.48
C ARG A 52 -15.99 6.11 -63.73
N SER A 53 -15.29 5.19 -64.37
CA SER A 53 -14.84 5.41 -65.74
C SER A 53 -15.11 4.17 -66.59
N ARG A 54 -15.51 4.45 -67.85
CA ARG A 54 -15.69 3.59 -69.04
C ARG A 54 -17.14 3.27 -69.43
N PRO A 55 -17.48 3.17 -70.74
CA PRO A 55 -16.57 2.84 -71.84
C PRO A 55 -16.61 3.75 -73.09
N SER A 56 -15.49 3.73 -73.82
CA SER A 56 -15.32 4.24 -75.19
C SER A 56 -15.95 3.28 -76.20
N GLU A 57 -16.38 3.84 -77.32
CA GLU A 57 -17.11 3.25 -78.45
C GLU A 57 -16.75 1.81 -78.86
N ALA A 58 -17.81 1.09 -79.23
CA ALA A 58 -17.84 -0.31 -79.59
C ALA A 58 -17.42 -0.57 -81.04
N SER A 59 -16.81 -1.74 -81.28
CA SER A 59 -16.95 -2.45 -82.55
C SER A 59 -17.80 -3.70 -82.28
N ARG A 60 -19.04 -3.69 -82.79
CA ARG A 60 -20.01 -4.78 -82.65
C ARG A 60 -19.94 -5.67 -83.88
N ALA A 61 -19.77 -6.97 -83.70
CA ALA A 61 -19.95 -7.95 -84.76
C ALA A 61 -21.27 -8.70 -84.50
N VAL A 62 -22.18 -8.63 -85.48
CA VAL A 62 -23.44 -9.38 -85.51
C VAL A 62 -23.19 -10.61 -86.36
N PHE A 63 -23.37 -11.81 -85.80
CA PHE A 63 -23.43 -13.03 -86.60
C PHE A 63 -24.89 -13.37 -86.82
N ALA A 64 -25.32 -13.32 -88.09
CA ALA A 64 -26.54 -13.97 -88.53
C ALA A 64 -26.17 -15.44 -88.79
N ALA A 65 -26.71 -16.34 -87.98
CA ALA A 65 -26.82 -17.75 -88.33
C ALA A 65 -28.28 -17.95 -88.75
N GLU A 66 -28.51 -18.16 -90.04
CA GLU A 66 -29.78 -18.66 -90.53
C GLU A 66 -29.83 -20.15 -90.19
N ASP A 67 -30.73 -20.53 -89.28
CA ASP A 67 -31.66 -21.66 -89.48
C ASP A 67 -32.80 -21.56 -88.45
N ASP A 68 -34.00 -21.75 -88.97
CA ASP A 68 -35.38 -21.67 -88.46
C ASP A 68 -35.69 -21.71 -86.94
N ASP A 69 -36.58 -20.77 -86.57
CA ASP A 69 -37.66 -20.83 -85.56
C ASP A 69 -37.36 -20.55 -84.05
N GLY A 70 -37.69 -19.32 -83.59
CA GLY A 70 -37.90 -18.95 -82.17
C GLY A 70 -36.72 -18.28 -81.44
N PRO A 71 -36.94 -17.28 -80.55
CA PRO A 71 -35.96 -16.23 -80.25
C PRO A 71 -34.75 -16.75 -79.47
N THR A 72 -33.61 -16.80 -80.14
CA THR A 72 -32.29 -17.06 -79.59
C THR A 72 -31.94 -15.96 -78.58
N GLU A 73 -31.93 -16.31 -77.29
CA GLU A 73 -31.43 -15.44 -76.23
C GLU A 73 -29.95 -15.12 -76.50
N ALA A 74 -29.68 -13.89 -76.95
CA ALA A 74 -28.35 -13.41 -77.22
C ALA A 74 -27.53 -13.31 -75.91
N VAL A 75 -26.80 -14.37 -75.57
CA VAL A 75 -25.88 -14.36 -74.43
C VAL A 75 -24.71 -13.43 -74.75
N THR A 76 -24.72 -12.25 -74.13
CA THR A 76 -23.69 -11.22 -74.34
C THR A 76 -22.48 -11.53 -73.47
N ILE A 77 -21.50 -12.26 -74.02
CA ILE A 77 -20.22 -12.45 -73.35
C ILE A 77 -19.26 -11.38 -73.86
N ALA A 78 -18.90 -10.44 -72.99
CA ALA A 78 -17.85 -9.47 -73.25
C ALA A 78 -16.49 -10.18 -73.26
N CYS A 79 -16.05 -10.62 -74.45
CA CYS A 79 -14.75 -11.27 -74.63
C CYS A 79 -13.71 -10.22 -75.08
N PRO A 80 -12.55 -10.12 -74.41
CA PRO A 80 -11.44 -9.32 -74.90
C PRO A 80 -11.07 -9.75 -76.32
N SER A 81 -10.78 -8.81 -77.21
CA SER A 81 -10.50 -9.07 -78.64
C SER A 81 -9.35 -10.06 -78.89
N LYS A 82 -8.46 -10.26 -77.91
CA LYS A 82 -7.39 -11.28 -77.95
C LYS A 82 -7.88 -12.71 -77.73
N THR A 83 -8.98 -12.90 -77.01
CA THR A 83 -9.53 -14.23 -76.71
C THR A 83 -10.34 -14.78 -77.89
N VAL A 84 -10.96 -13.89 -78.68
CA VAL A 84 -11.73 -14.27 -79.88
C VAL A 84 -10.82 -14.84 -80.98
N GLN A 85 -9.62 -14.28 -81.14
CA GLN A 85 -8.62 -14.83 -82.08
C GLN A 85 -8.17 -16.23 -81.67
N PHE A 86 -7.98 -16.47 -80.37
CA PHE A 86 -7.58 -17.78 -79.83
C PHE A 86 -8.66 -18.84 -80.03
N VAL A 87 -9.93 -18.50 -79.78
CA VAL A 87 -11.05 -19.43 -79.96
C VAL A 87 -11.30 -19.73 -81.44
N ASN A 88 -11.19 -18.73 -82.32
CA ASN A 88 -11.27 -18.97 -83.77
C ASN A 88 -10.13 -19.85 -84.29
N HIS A 89 -8.91 -19.73 -83.74
CA HIS A 89 -7.79 -20.58 -84.14
C HIS A 89 -7.93 -22.05 -83.67
N MET A 90 -8.49 -22.28 -82.47
CA MET A 90 -8.79 -23.64 -82.01
C MET A 90 -9.88 -24.32 -82.84
N ILE A 91 -10.94 -23.59 -83.21
CA ILE A 91 -12.10 -24.16 -83.93
C ILE A 91 -11.75 -24.48 -85.40
N LEU A 92 -10.87 -23.69 -86.03
CA LEU A 92 -10.44 -23.91 -87.42
C LEU A 92 -9.28 -24.92 -87.58
N GLY A 93 -8.85 -25.60 -86.50
CA GLY A 93 -7.88 -26.69 -86.59
C GLY A 93 -6.52 -26.30 -87.17
N SER A 94 -6.13 -25.02 -87.09
CA SER A 94 -4.79 -24.58 -87.49
C SER A 94 -3.82 -24.94 -86.37
N GLN A 95 -2.93 -25.91 -86.61
CA GLN A 95 -1.78 -26.15 -85.73
C GLN A 95 -0.93 -24.89 -85.72
N MET A 96 -0.90 -24.18 -84.59
CA MET A 96 0.17 -23.23 -84.35
C MET A 96 1.42 -24.02 -83.99
N GLU A 97 2.51 -23.75 -84.72
CA GLU A 97 3.84 -24.10 -84.28
C GLU A 97 4.06 -23.50 -82.87
N LEU A 98 4.71 -24.28 -82.01
CA LEU A 98 4.96 -23.97 -80.60
C LEU A 98 5.94 -22.81 -80.26
N PRO A 99 6.52 -21.97 -81.15
CA PRO A 99 7.44 -20.93 -80.67
C PRO A 99 6.76 -19.75 -79.94
N GLU A 100 5.44 -19.56 -80.05
CA GLU A 100 4.78 -18.36 -79.47
C GLU A 100 4.18 -18.57 -78.06
N VAL A 101 4.17 -19.80 -77.54
CA VAL A 101 3.77 -20.04 -76.14
C VAL A 101 4.93 -19.78 -75.17
N ASP A 102 6.17 -19.79 -75.66
CA ASP A 102 7.39 -19.59 -74.85
C ASP A 102 7.77 -18.10 -74.68
N GLU A 103 7.02 -17.18 -75.33
CA GLU A 103 7.04 -15.73 -75.05
C GLU A 103 5.86 -15.29 -74.18
N LEU A 104 5.48 -16.08 -73.17
CA LEU A 104 4.78 -15.52 -72.02
C LEU A 104 5.68 -14.42 -71.42
N PRO A 105 5.23 -13.15 -71.27
CA PRO A 105 6.12 -12.09 -70.85
C PRO A 105 6.69 -12.40 -69.47
N LYS A 106 7.98 -12.74 -69.37
CA LYS A 106 8.73 -12.94 -68.11
C LYS A 106 8.53 -11.78 -67.11
N LYS A 107 8.16 -10.61 -67.63
CA LYS A 107 7.76 -9.41 -66.88
C LYS A 107 6.47 -9.60 -66.05
N ILE A 108 5.45 -10.29 -66.56
CA ILE A 108 4.17 -10.51 -65.85
C ILE A 108 4.35 -11.51 -64.70
N LEU A 109 5.14 -12.58 -64.89
CA LEU A 109 5.44 -13.53 -63.83
C LEU A 109 6.26 -12.90 -62.69
N ARG A 110 7.26 -12.06 -63.02
CA ARG A 110 8.04 -11.31 -62.02
C ARG A 110 7.18 -10.31 -61.25
N GLU A 111 6.25 -9.63 -61.91
CA GLU A 111 5.37 -8.64 -61.29
C GLU A 111 4.25 -9.30 -60.44
N GLN A 112 3.69 -10.43 -60.89
CA GLN A 112 2.78 -11.25 -60.07
C GLN A 112 3.49 -11.88 -58.87
N ALA A 113 4.72 -12.40 -59.06
CA ALA A 113 5.54 -12.88 -57.95
C ALA A 113 5.83 -11.73 -56.97
N GLY A 114 6.23 -10.54 -57.44
CA GLY A 114 6.47 -9.37 -56.59
C GLY A 114 5.24 -8.91 -55.81
N ARG A 115 4.05 -8.94 -56.42
CA ARG A 115 2.77 -8.67 -55.75
C ARG A 115 2.43 -9.71 -54.69
N LEU A 116 2.57 -11.00 -54.99
CA LEU A 116 2.36 -12.08 -54.02
C LEU A 116 3.34 -11.99 -52.84
N HIS A 117 4.61 -11.68 -53.09
CA HIS A 117 5.59 -11.46 -52.02
C HIS A 117 5.26 -10.22 -51.19
N GLY A 118 4.77 -9.15 -51.82
CA GLY A 118 4.27 -7.96 -51.14
C GLY A 118 3.05 -8.26 -50.25
N ASP A 119 2.08 -9.02 -50.76
CA ASP A 119 0.88 -9.41 -50.01
C ASP A 119 1.21 -10.33 -48.83
N VAL A 120 2.14 -11.27 -48.99
CA VAL A 120 2.62 -12.13 -47.90
C VAL A 120 3.39 -11.32 -46.85
N ALA A 121 4.24 -10.38 -47.27
CA ALA A 121 4.96 -9.51 -46.34
C ALA A 121 4.00 -8.60 -45.55
N VAL A 122 2.99 -8.02 -46.20
CA VAL A 122 1.95 -7.21 -45.55
C VAL A 122 1.12 -8.06 -44.59
N ARG A 123 0.77 -9.30 -44.95
CA ARG A 123 0.05 -10.23 -44.06
C ARG A 123 0.91 -10.63 -42.85
N GLN A 124 2.20 -10.92 -43.04
CA GLN A 124 3.12 -11.24 -41.93
C GLN A 124 3.36 -10.04 -41.02
N ALA A 125 3.50 -8.84 -41.57
CA ALA A 125 3.60 -7.61 -40.81
C ALA A 125 2.30 -7.31 -40.03
N GLY A 126 1.14 -7.54 -40.65
CA GLY A 126 -0.18 -7.42 -40.02
C GLY A 126 -0.38 -8.42 -38.88
N HIS A 127 -0.01 -9.69 -39.07
CA HIS A 127 -0.05 -10.70 -38.00
C HIS A 127 0.91 -10.35 -36.85
N SER A 128 2.13 -9.89 -37.16
CA SER A 128 3.11 -9.45 -36.16
C SER A 128 2.65 -8.20 -35.39
N ALA A 129 1.93 -7.28 -36.04
CA ALA A 129 1.33 -6.12 -35.39
C ALA A 129 0.16 -6.53 -34.49
N ALA A 130 -0.71 -7.43 -34.95
CA ALA A 130 -1.83 -7.96 -34.19
C ALA A 130 -1.37 -8.70 -32.92
N GLU A 131 -0.34 -9.55 -33.03
CA GLU A 131 0.24 -10.26 -31.88
C GLU A 131 0.85 -9.28 -30.86
N ARG A 132 1.53 -8.22 -31.31
CA ARG A 132 2.03 -7.16 -30.41
C ARG A 132 0.90 -6.41 -29.72
N ALA A 133 -0.18 -6.10 -30.43
CA ALA A 133 -1.34 -5.42 -29.85
C ALA A 133 -2.05 -6.30 -28.81
N LYS A 134 -2.22 -7.59 -29.08
CA LYS A 134 -2.78 -8.55 -28.13
C LYS A 134 -1.95 -8.63 -26.85
N ARG A 135 -0.63 -8.78 -26.97
CA ARG A 135 0.27 -8.79 -25.80
C ARG A 135 0.16 -7.51 -24.98
N ALA A 136 0.14 -6.34 -25.62
CA ALA A 136 -0.01 -5.07 -24.92
C ALA A 136 -1.36 -4.97 -24.16
N TYR A 137 -2.44 -5.51 -24.73
CA TYR A 137 -3.74 -5.58 -24.06
C TYR A 137 -3.70 -6.54 -22.85
N ASP A 138 -3.15 -7.74 -23.02
CA ASP A 138 -3.03 -8.73 -21.94
C ASP A 138 -2.13 -8.21 -20.80
N ASP A 139 -1.02 -7.54 -21.13
CA ASP A 139 -0.13 -6.86 -20.18
C ASP A 139 -0.88 -5.73 -19.45
N GLY A 140 -1.69 -4.95 -20.17
CA GLY A 140 -2.54 -3.92 -19.58
C GLY A 140 -3.55 -4.50 -18.59
N ARG A 141 -4.20 -5.61 -18.95
CA ARG A 141 -5.14 -6.32 -18.09
C ARG A 141 -4.45 -6.85 -16.83
N ALA A 142 -3.25 -7.43 -16.97
CA ALA A 142 -2.46 -7.92 -15.85
C ALA A 142 -2.11 -6.78 -14.87
N LYS A 143 -1.67 -5.62 -15.38
CA LYS A 143 -1.38 -4.44 -14.56
C LYS A 143 -2.61 -3.90 -13.84
N VAL A 144 -3.78 -3.88 -14.48
CA VAL A 144 -5.04 -3.46 -13.84
C VAL A 144 -5.42 -4.43 -12.71
N ALA A 145 -5.26 -5.74 -12.92
CA ALA A 145 -5.52 -6.74 -11.89
C ALA A 145 -4.56 -6.57 -10.70
N GLU A 146 -3.28 -6.32 -10.96
CA GLU A 146 -2.27 -6.05 -9.92
C GLU A 146 -2.60 -4.77 -9.14
N ALA A 147 -2.93 -3.67 -9.84
CA ALA A 147 -3.34 -2.43 -9.20
C ALA A 147 -4.61 -2.61 -8.35
N GLY A 148 -5.58 -3.40 -8.82
CA GLY A 148 -6.77 -3.75 -8.05
C GLY A 148 -6.44 -4.52 -6.76
N LYS A 149 -5.53 -5.49 -6.84
CA LYS A 149 -5.03 -6.23 -5.68
C LYS A 149 -4.31 -5.31 -4.69
N ALA A 150 -3.43 -4.43 -5.18
CA ALA A 150 -2.71 -3.47 -4.34
C ALA A 150 -3.67 -2.50 -3.62
N LEU A 151 -4.74 -2.06 -4.29
CA LEU A 151 -5.78 -1.24 -3.65
C LEU A 151 -6.56 -1.99 -2.56
N GLN A 152 -6.86 -3.27 -2.81
CA GLN A 152 -7.52 -4.13 -1.82
C GLN A 152 -6.62 -4.36 -0.60
N GLU A 153 -5.33 -4.66 -0.83
CA GLU A 153 -4.33 -4.82 0.23
C GLU A 153 -4.15 -3.52 1.01
N HIS A 154 -4.08 -2.37 0.35
CA HIS A 154 -4.02 -1.07 1.01
C HIS A 154 -5.25 -0.81 1.88
N ALA A 155 -6.46 -1.12 1.40
CA ALA A 155 -7.69 -0.99 2.19
C ALA A 155 -7.69 -1.94 3.41
N GLN A 156 -7.15 -3.15 3.26
CA GLN A 156 -6.98 -4.10 4.35
C GLN A 156 -6.00 -3.56 5.40
N LEU A 157 -4.83 -3.09 4.99
CA LEU A 157 -3.80 -2.52 5.86
C LEU A 157 -4.30 -1.30 6.63
N LEU A 158 -5.13 -0.45 6.01
CA LEU A 158 -5.75 0.67 6.72
C LEU A 158 -6.67 0.21 7.86
N ARG A 159 -7.49 -0.82 7.63
CA ARG A 159 -8.35 -1.38 8.69
C ARG A 159 -7.53 -2.00 9.82
N GLU A 160 -6.47 -2.72 9.47
CA GLU A 160 -5.56 -3.32 10.45
C GLU A 160 -4.80 -2.26 11.26
N LYS A 161 -4.34 -1.19 10.60
CA LYS A 161 -3.73 -0.04 11.28
C LYS A 161 -4.70 0.59 12.26
N GLU A 162 -5.93 0.91 11.84
CA GLU A 162 -6.92 1.50 12.75
C GLU A 162 -7.29 0.55 13.90
N ALA A 163 -7.36 -0.77 13.65
CA ALA A 163 -7.59 -1.76 14.69
C ALA A 163 -6.43 -1.80 15.70
N ALA A 164 -5.19 -1.77 15.21
CA ALA A 164 -3.98 -1.71 16.02
C ALA A 164 -3.92 -0.40 16.84
N GLU A 165 -4.28 0.75 16.26
CA GLU A 165 -4.38 2.03 16.98
C GLU A 165 -5.43 1.98 18.09
N ARG A 166 -6.61 1.43 17.82
CA ARG A 166 -7.65 1.24 18.86
C ARG A 166 -7.15 0.33 19.99
N GLN A 167 -6.44 -0.75 19.64
CA GLN A 167 -5.85 -1.65 20.63
C GLN A 167 -4.73 -0.96 21.44
N ALA A 168 -3.89 -0.15 20.79
CA ALA A 168 -2.84 0.62 21.44
C ALA A 168 -3.44 1.61 22.46
N LEU A 169 -4.43 2.40 22.05
CA LEU A 169 -5.15 3.32 22.95
C LEU A 169 -5.82 2.59 24.11
N ALA A 170 -6.45 1.45 23.86
CA ALA A 170 -7.04 0.64 24.93
C ALA A 170 -5.98 0.09 25.90
N SER A 171 -4.80 -0.28 25.41
CA SER A 171 -3.68 -0.74 26.23
C SER A 171 -3.05 0.39 27.04
N GLU A 172 -2.95 1.59 26.46
CA GLU A 172 -2.47 2.80 27.11
C GLU A 172 -3.41 3.21 28.25
N ALA A 173 -4.72 3.24 28.00
CA ALA A 173 -5.72 3.52 29.03
C ALA A 173 -5.65 2.53 30.20
N LYS A 174 -5.44 1.23 29.92
CA LYS A 174 -5.22 0.23 30.97
C LYS A 174 -3.92 0.46 31.73
N ALA A 175 -2.84 0.85 31.05
CA ALA A 175 -1.57 1.16 31.69
C ALA A 175 -1.68 2.38 32.60
N GLU A 176 -2.41 3.42 32.19
CA GLU A 176 -2.70 4.59 33.02
C GLU A 176 -3.53 4.23 34.25
N GLN A 177 -4.56 3.41 34.10
CA GLN A 177 -5.34 2.90 35.24
C GLN A 177 -4.46 2.13 36.24
N MET A 178 -3.56 1.28 35.76
CA MET A 178 -2.62 0.57 36.63
C MET A 178 -1.64 1.52 37.32
N ARG A 179 -1.15 2.56 36.63
CA ARG A 179 -0.29 3.58 37.23
C ARG A 179 -1.01 4.34 38.34
N ALA A 180 -2.24 4.80 38.08
CA ALA A 180 -3.05 5.48 39.08
C ALA A 180 -3.33 4.59 40.30
N ALA A 181 -3.64 3.30 40.09
CA ALA A 181 -3.84 2.35 41.18
C ALA A 181 -2.56 2.13 42.00
N LEU A 182 -1.39 2.07 41.36
CA LEU A 182 -0.10 1.95 42.05
C LEU A 182 0.25 3.20 42.85
N GLU A 183 -0.03 4.39 42.32
CA GLU A 183 0.17 5.65 43.04
C GLU A 183 -0.75 5.74 44.27
N ALA A 184 -2.03 5.38 44.13
CA ALA A 184 -2.96 5.29 45.23
C ALA A 184 -2.51 4.28 46.30
N ALA A 185 -2.05 3.09 45.89
CA ALA A 185 -1.53 2.09 46.81
C ALA A 185 -0.28 2.57 47.56
N ARG A 186 0.61 3.32 46.89
CA ARG A 186 1.79 3.92 47.53
C ARG A 186 1.43 5.01 48.53
N ALA A 187 0.42 5.83 48.22
CA ALA A 187 -0.09 6.82 49.17
C ALA A 187 -0.65 6.12 50.42
N ALA A 188 -1.53 5.13 50.23
CA ALA A 188 -2.10 4.36 51.34
C ALA A 188 -1.03 3.64 52.19
N ALA A 189 0.04 3.14 51.57
CA ALA A 189 1.15 2.52 52.30
C ALA A 189 1.90 3.53 53.19
N ARG A 190 2.15 4.74 52.69
CA ARG A 190 2.77 5.82 53.49
C ARG A 190 1.87 6.26 54.64
N ASP A 191 0.56 6.37 54.39
CA ASP A 191 -0.40 6.71 55.44
C ASP A 191 -0.43 5.61 56.52
N ALA A 192 -0.37 4.34 56.13
CA ALA A 192 -0.30 3.22 57.06
C ALA A 192 1.01 3.19 57.87
N GLU A 193 2.14 3.53 57.25
CA GLU A 193 3.43 3.71 57.97
C GLU A 193 3.33 4.86 58.98
N ALA A 194 2.80 6.02 58.59
CA ALA A 194 2.64 7.16 59.48
C ALA A 194 1.72 6.85 60.68
N VAL A 195 0.62 6.11 60.44
CA VAL A 195 -0.26 5.63 61.52
C VAL A 195 0.48 4.64 62.43
N SER A 196 1.29 3.75 61.86
CA SER A 196 2.05 2.77 62.65
C SER A 196 3.09 3.46 63.54
N GLU A 197 3.78 4.48 63.04
CA GLU A 197 4.72 5.31 63.80
C GLU A 197 3.98 6.04 64.94
N ALA A 198 2.86 6.71 64.64
CA ALA A 198 2.06 7.40 65.65
C ALA A 198 1.55 6.47 66.76
N VAL A 199 1.18 5.23 66.41
CA VAL A 199 0.78 4.21 67.40
C VAL A 199 1.96 3.78 68.27
N GLN A 200 3.16 3.62 67.70
CA GLN A 200 4.36 3.30 68.47
C GLN A 200 4.73 4.43 69.44
N ASP A 201 4.66 5.68 68.99
CA ASP A 201 4.91 6.85 69.84
C ASP A 201 3.92 6.93 71.00
N ALA A 202 2.62 6.77 70.70
CA ALA A 202 1.57 6.76 71.72
C ALA A 202 1.75 5.61 72.73
N LEU A 203 2.21 4.44 72.27
CA LEU A 203 2.52 3.31 73.15
C LEU A 203 3.70 3.63 74.08
N GLN A 204 4.79 4.18 73.55
CA GLN A 204 5.96 4.57 74.36
C GLN A 204 5.60 5.66 75.38
N GLU A 205 4.78 6.64 74.99
CA GLU A 205 4.31 7.68 75.89
C GLU A 205 3.43 7.11 77.01
N SER A 206 2.52 6.18 76.67
CA SER A 206 1.71 5.44 77.65
C SER A 206 2.58 4.64 78.61
N GLU A 207 3.61 3.93 78.11
CA GLU A 207 4.54 3.16 78.95
C GLU A 207 5.30 4.05 79.94
N ARG A 208 5.81 5.20 79.47
CA ARG A 208 6.47 6.19 80.34
C ARG A 208 5.52 6.74 81.40
N THR A 209 4.28 7.05 81.02
CA THR A 209 3.27 7.57 81.94
C THR A 209 2.93 6.54 83.01
N LYS A 210 2.68 5.29 82.63
CA LYS A 210 2.43 4.19 83.58
C LYS A 210 3.63 3.93 84.49
N ALA A 211 4.85 3.98 83.97
CA ALA A 211 6.05 3.83 84.78
C ALA A 211 6.16 4.94 85.85
N ALA A 212 5.89 6.19 85.46
CA ALA A 212 5.87 7.32 86.38
C ALA A 212 4.77 7.19 87.46
N GLU A 213 3.58 6.73 87.09
CA GLU A 213 2.49 6.46 88.03
C GLU A 213 2.87 5.37 89.05
N ILE A 214 3.48 4.28 88.60
CA ILE A 214 3.96 3.20 89.48
C ILE A 214 5.04 3.72 90.41
N GLU A 215 6.01 4.48 89.91
CA GLU A 215 7.08 5.06 90.73
C GLU A 215 6.52 6.00 91.80
N ALA A 216 5.58 6.88 91.43
CA ALA A 216 4.91 7.77 92.38
C ALA A 216 4.14 6.98 93.46
N ALA A 217 3.42 5.92 93.08
CA ALA A 217 2.72 5.05 94.02
C ALA A 217 3.68 4.33 94.97
N VAL A 218 4.81 3.82 94.47
CA VAL A 218 5.86 3.18 95.28
C VAL A 218 6.48 4.17 96.25
N GLN A 219 6.85 5.37 95.79
CA GLN A 219 7.40 6.42 96.66
C GLN A 219 6.42 6.81 97.77
N SER A 220 5.13 6.97 97.42
CA SER A 220 4.08 7.24 98.40
C SER A 220 3.92 6.10 99.41
N ALA A 221 3.99 4.83 98.98
CA ALA A 221 3.90 3.68 99.87
C ALA A 221 5.11 3.60 100.82
N VAL A 222 6.32 3.82 100.29
CA VAL A 222 7.57 3.87 101.10
C VAL A 222 7.50 5.00 102.12
N GLN A 223 7.04 6.18 101.71
CA GLN A 223 6.87 7.31 102.63
C GLN A 223 5.84 7.00 103.72
N GLY A 224 4.69 6.42 103.34
CA GLY A 224 3.66 5.98 104.27
C GLY A 224 4.20 4.98 105.29
N TYR A 225 4.93 3.95 104.84
CA TYR A 225 5.56 2.97 105.72
C TYR A 225 6.59 3.60 106.67
N ARG A 226 7.47 4.48 106.18
CA ARG A 226 8.44 5.20 107.02
C ARG A 226 7.78 6.08 108.08
N SER A 227 6.58 6.59 107.81
CA SER A 227 5.79 7.35 108.79
C SER A 227 4.94 6.49 109.73
N SER A 228 4.93 5.17 109.53
CA SER A 228 4.13 4.24 110.34
C SER A 228 4.78 3.93 111.68
N GLY A 229 3.95 3.63 112.69
CA GLY A 229 4.42 3.17 113.99
C GLY A 229 5.14 1.82 113.94
N GLU A 230 4.88 0.99 112.92
CA GLU A 230 5.59 -0.28 112.73
C GLU A 230 7.07 -0.04 112.42
N PHE A 231 7.37 0.90 111.53
CA PHE A 231 8.73 1.28 111.19
C PHE A 231 9.49 1.87 112.39
N THR A 232 8.86 2.78 113.16
CA THR A 232 9.49 3.36 114.36
C THR A 232 9.78 2.28 115.40
N THR A 233 8.84 1.36 115.63
CA THR A 233 9.04 0.25 116.58
C THR A 233 10.19 -0.67 116.17
N LEU A 234 10.36 -0.91 114.87
CA LEU A 234 11.45 -1.73 114.32
C LEU A 234 12.80 -1.03 114.51
N LEU A 235 12.88 0.26 114.19
CA LEU A 235 14.06 1.09 114.43
C LEU A 235 14.45 1.15 115.91
N ASP A 236 13.50 1.40 116.80
CA ASP A 236 13.76 1.49 118.25
C ASP A 236 14.30 0.17 118.81
N LYS A 237 13.80 -0.98 118.32
CA LYS A 237 14.34 -2.30 118.67
C LYS A 237 15.76 -2.49 118.18
N GLU A 238 16.03 -2.14 116.93
CA GLU A 238 17.34 -2.35 116.29
C GLU A 238 18.42 -1.46 116.92
N VAL A 239 18.14 -0.16 117.11
CA VAL A 239 19.03 0.78 117.80
C VAL A 239 19.21 0.37 119.27
N GLY A 240 18.13 -0.08 119.93
CA GLY A 240 18.19 -0.57 121.30
C GLY A 240 19.05 -1.83 121.47
N SER A 241 19.04 -2.75 120.48
CA SER A 241 19.92 -3.92 120.48
C SER A 241 21.38 -3.59 120.17
N GLU A 242 21.64 -2.67 119.25
CA GLU A 242 23.02 -2.26 118.91
C GLU A 242 23.71 -1.53 120.08
N MET A 243 22.94 -0.76 120.86
CA MET A 243 23.44 -0.12 122.09
C MET A 243 23.58 -1.08 123.27
N ALA A 244 23.01 -2.28 123.21
CA ALA A 244 23.17 -3.31 124.25
C ALA A 244 24.42 -4.19 124.03
N ASP A 245 24.97 -4.20 122.81
CA ASP A 245 26.18 -4.95 122.42
C ASP A 245 27.49 -4.13 122.50
N LEU A 246 27.41 -2.83 122.86
CA LEU A 246 28.53 -1.91 123.12
C LEU A 246 28.84 -1.79 124.62
#